data_AF-A0AAX1C9K8-F1
#
_entry.id   AF-A0AAX1C9K8-F1
#
_cell.length_a   1.000
_cell.length_b   1.000
_cell.length_c   1.000
_cell.angle_alpha   90.00
_cell.angle_beta   90.00
_cell.angle_gamma   90.00
#
_symmetry.space_group_name_H-M   'P 1'
#
loop_
_entity.id
_entity.type
_entity.pdbx_description
1 polymer ?
#
loop_
_entity_poly.entity_id
_entity_poly.type
_entity_poly.pdbx_seq_one_letter_code
_entity_poly.pdbx_strand_id
1 'polypeptide(L)'
;MKTTIAAIALLLLTTGVSGVAAASEYPCRSPEWNTWVELQVNTREQLGNVEVGSLVWQQAVESRLPAASWPSRNSVLWCAAVEQKLASLKK
;
A
#
# COMPACT_ATOMS: atom_id res chain seq x y z
N MET A 1 13.94 3.18 55.61
CA MET A 1 13.75 4.18 54.54
C MET A 1 13.18 3.45 53.33
N LYS A 2 11.99 3.81 52.86
CA LYS A 2 11.21 3.05 51.87
C LYS A 2 11.14 3.90 50.59
N THR A 3 11.80 3.45 49.53
CA THR A 3 11.89 4.17 48.24
C THR A 3 10.63 3.92 47.42
N THR A 4 9.87 4.97 47.16
CA THR A 4 8.66 4.96 46.33
C THR A 4 9.06 5.07 44.86
N ILE A 5 8.70 4.07 44.06
CA ILE A 5 8.89 4.07 42.60
C ILE A 5 7.77 4.93 41.99
N ALA A 6 8.12 6.05 41.37
CA ALA A 6 7.18 6.87 40.62
C ALA A 6 6.95 6.25 39.24
N ALA A 7 5.70 5.86 38.95
CA ALA A 7 5.26 5.41 37.65
C ALA A 7 4.95 6.61 36.75
N ILE A 8 5.58 6.69 35.58
CA ILE A 8 5.32 7.70 34.56
C ILE A 8 4.17 7.19 33.69
N ALA A 9 2.99 7.79 33.83
CA ALA A 9 1.86 7.54 32.95
C ALA A 9 2.00 8.42 31.69
N LEU A 10 2.25 7.79 30.54
CA LEU A 10 2.25 8.45 29.24
C LEU A 10 0.81 8.50 28.71
N LEU A 11 0.18 9.67 28.75
CA LEU A 11 -1.10 9.92 28.08
C LEU A 11 -0.87 10.01 26.56
N LEU A 12 -1.39 9.04 25.81
CA LEU A 12 -1.52 9.14 24.35
C LEU A 12 -2.93 9.64 24.01
N LEU A 13 -3.00 10.91 23.63
CA LEU A 13 -4.13 11.53 22.96
C LEU A 13 -4.08 11.17 21.47
N THR A 14 -5.09 10.46 20.97
CA THR A 14 -5.51 10.58 19.56
C THR A 14 -7.03 10.51 19.49
N THR A 15 -7.68 11.67 19.63
CA THR A 15 -9.09 11.85 19.31
C THR A 15 -9.30 11.93 17.80
N GLY A 16 -10.08 11.00 17.28
CA GLY A 16 -11.22 11.29 16.38
C GLY A 16 -10.92 11.78 14.97
N VAL A 17 -10.97 10.87 14.01
CA VAL A 17 -11.61 11.14 12.72
C VAL A 17 -12.65 10.04 12.49
N SER A 18 -13.89 10.33 12.87
CA SER A 18 -15.05 9.52 12.48
C SER A 18 -15.46 9.91 11.07
N GLY A 19 -14.68 9.46 10.09
CA GLY A 19 -15.12 9.40 8.70
C GLY A 19 -15.85 8.08 8.51
N VAL A 20 -17.13 8.12 8.12
CA VAL A 20 -17.84 6.92 7.67
C VAL A 20 -17.20 6.52 6.33
N ALA A 21 -16.12 5.74 6.40
CA ALA A 21 -15.57 5.08 5.24
C ALA A 21 -16.64 4.10 4.77
N ALA A 22 -17.35 4.46 3.70
CA ALA A 22 -18.10 3.49 2.93
C ALA A 22 -17.12 2.35 2.65
N ALA A 23 -17.43 1.16 3.16
CA ALA A 23 -16.68 -0.02 2.83
C ALA A 23 -16.80 -0.23 1.32
N SER A 24 -15.82 0.24 0.56
CA SER A 24 -15.61 -0.27 -0.78
C SER A 24 -15.21 -1.73 -0.61
N GLU A 25 -15.87 -2.62 -1.33
CA GLU A 25 -15.43 -4.01 -1.49
C GLU A 25 -13.93 -3.97 -1.78
N TYR A 26 -13.08 -4.47 -0.87
CA TYR A 26 -11.64 -4.20 -0.86
C TYR A 26 -10.86 -5.23 -1.67
N PRO A 27 -10.41 -4.92 -2.90
CA PRO A 27 -9.17 -5.46 -3.42
C PRO A 27 -8.05 -4.51 -3.03
N CYS A 28 -7.23 -4.86 -2.04
CA CYS A 28 -5.94 -4.22 -1.70
C CYS A 28 -5.68 -2.82 -2.34
N ARG A 29 -6.40 -1.78 -1.92
CA ARG A 29 -6.35 -0.45 -2.54
C ARG A 29 -6.66 0.63 -1.51
N SER A 30 -5.75 0.81 -0.56
CA SER A 30 -5.67 2.11 0.08
C SER A 30 -4.88 3.05 -0.87
N PRO A 31 -5.22 4.35 -0.95
CA PRO A 31 -4.42 5.31 -1.71
C PRO A 31 -2.94 5.25 -1.34
N GLU A 32 -2.64 5.05 -0.05
CA GLU A 32 -1.28 4.93 0.49
C GLU A 32 -0.54 3.72 -0.10
N TRP A 33 -1.22 2.57 -0.26
CA TRP A 33 -0.64 1.39 -0.88
C TRP A 33 -0.31 1.64 -2.35
N ASN A 34 -1.22 2.25 -3.11
CA ASN A 34 -0.97 2.56 -4.52
C ASN A 34 0.21 3.54 -4.67
N THR A 35 0.29 4.55 -3.80
CA THR A 35 1.43 5.47 -3.75
C THR A 35 2.73 4.75 -3.41
N TRP A 36 2.72 3.84 -2.43
CA TRP A 36 3.88 3.05 -2.09
C TRP A 36 4.38 2.21 -3.28
N VAL A 37 3.48 1.49 -3.96
CA VAL A 37 3.84 0.74 -5.19
C VAL A 37 4.43 1.67 -6.24
N GLU A 38 3.80 2.83 -6.48
CA GLU A 38 4.31 3.81 -7.44
C GLU A 38 5.72 4.29 -7.09
N LEU A 39 6.01 4.52 -5.81
CA LEU A 39 7.36 4.88 -5.36
C LEU A 39 8.40 3.78 -5.60
N GLN A 40 7.99 2.50 -5.59
CA GLN A 40 8.90 1.39 -5.87
C GLN A 40 9.10 1.14 -7.37
N VAL A 41 8.03 1.31 -8.16
CA VAL A 41 7.99 0.88 -9.55
C VAL A 41 8.24 2.03 -10.54
N ASN A 42 7.90 3.26 -10.14
CA ASN A 42 8.00 4.47 -10.96
C ASN A 42 7.37 4.29 -12.36
N THR A 43 6.07 3.98 -12.39
CA THR A 43 5.36 3.72 -13.64
C THR A 43 5.29 4.97 -14.53
N ARG A 44 5.32 6.15 -13.92
CA ARG A 44 5.28 7.45 -14.61
C ARG A 44 6.41 7.67 -15.61
N GLU A 45 7.57 7.06 -15.41
CA GLU A 45 8.67 7.14 -16.39
C GLU A 45 8.29 6.54 -17.76
N GLN A 46 7.43 5.52 -17.79
CA GLN A 46 7.12 4.76 -19.00
C GLN A 46 5.87 5.29 -19.73
N LEU A 47 4.86 5.69 -18.96
CA LEU A 47 3.54 6.05 -19.51
C LEU A 47 3.14 7.50 -19.26
N GLY A 48 4.01 8.30 -18.64
CA GLY A 48 3.70 9.69 -18.31
C GLY A 48 2.73 9.81 -17.13
N ASN A 49 1.84 10.80 -17.17
CA ASN A 49 0.94 11.10 -16.06
C ASN A 49 -0.27 10.16 -16.00
N VAL A 50 -0.03 8.91 -15.57
CA VAL A 50 -1.09 7.93 -15.32
C VAL A 50 -1.65 8.11 -13.91
N GLU A 51 -2.97 8.04 -13.78
CA GLU A 51 -3.66 8.07 -12.50
C GLU A 51 -3.31 6.83 -11.66
N VAL A 52 -2.66 7.05 -10.52
CA VAL A 52 -2.24 6.00 -9.59
C VAL A 52 -3.47 5.30 -9.01
N GLY A 53 -3.50 3.97 -9.09
CA GLY A 53 -4.67 3.18 -8.72
C GLY A 53 -5.68 2.97 -9.85
N SER A 54 -5.48 3.53 -11.05
CA SER A 54 -6.30 3.18 -12.22
C SER A 54 -5.95 1.78 -12.76
N LEU A 55 -6.81 1.21 -13.62
CA LEU A 55 -6.49 -0.05 -14.33
C LEU A 55 -5.29 0.09 -15.26
N VAL A 56 -5.12 1.27 -15.88
CA VAL A 56 -3.98 1.58 -16.74
C VAL A 56 -2.68 1.58 -15.91
N TRP A 57 -2.73 2.17 -14.72
CA TRP A 57 -1.62 2.11 -13.77
C TRP A 57 -1.29 0.67 -13.35
N GLN A 58 -2.29 -0.17 -13.07
CA GLN A 58 -2.03 -1.58 -12.76
C GLN A 58 -1.34 -2.32 -13.91
N GLN A 59 -1.77 -2.09 -15.15
CA GLN A 59 -1.09 -2.64 -16.32
C GLN A 59 0.37 -2.15 -16.44
N ALA A 60 0.63 -0.90 -16.07
CA ALA A 60 1.98 -0.34 -16.04
C ALA A 60 2.86 -0.99 -14.95
N VAL A 61 2.27 -1.29 -13.78
CA VAL A 61 2.95 -2.03 -12.72
C VAL A 61 3.33 -3.43 -13.22
N GLU A 62 2.41 -4.12 -13.89
CA GLU A 62 2.65 -5.44 -14.48
C GLU A 62 3.79 -5.44 -15.51
N SER A 63 3.94 -4.36 -16.30
CA SER A 63 5.02 -4.27 -17.30
C SER A 63 6.40 -4.00 -16.70
N ARG A 64 6.46 -3.49 -15.47
CA ARG A 64 7.71 -3.17 -14.77
C ARG A 64 8.19 -4.29 -13.84
N LEU A 65 7.27 -5.14 -13.36
CA LEU A 65 7.57 -6.21 -12.44
C LEU A 65 7.66 -7.56 -13.16
N PRO A 66 8.75 -8.32 -13.02
CA PRO A 66 8.92 -9.58 -13.72
C PRO A 66 7.98 -10.67 -13.18
N ALA A 67 6.99 -11.06 -13.98
CA ALA A 67 6.09 -12.16 -13.69
C ALA A 67 5.71 -12.92 -14.96
N ALA A 68 5.55 -14.25 -14.85
CA ALA A 68 5.09 -15.08 -15.96
C ALA A 68 3.59 -14.89 -16.25
N SER A 69 2.81 -14.62 -15.21
CA SER A 69 1.39 -14.30 -15.30
C SER A 69 0.99 -13.47 -14.08
N TRP A 70 -0.10 -12.71 -14.24
CA TRP A 70 -0.68 -11.90 -13.18
C TRP A 70 -2.10 -12.39 -12.86
N PRO A 71 -2.51 -12.38 -11.57
CA PRO A 71 -3.91 -12.52 -11.21
C PRO A 71 -4.76 -11.40 -11.82
N SER A 72 -6.08 -11.54 -11.79
CA SER A 72 -6.99 -10.51 -12.31
C SER A 72 -6.74 -9.16 -11.62
N ARG A 73 -6.60 -8.10 -12.43
CA ARG A 73 -6.55 -6.70 -11.95
C ARG A 73 -7.72 -6.39 -11.03
N ASN A 74 -7.52 -5.45 -10.12
CA ASN A 74 -8.47 -5.13 -9.04
C ASN A 74 -8.84 -6.33 -8.16
N SER A 75 -7.96 -7.32 -8.00
CA SER A 75 -8.15 -8.37 -7.01
C SER A 75 -7.14 -8.24 -5.87
N VAL A 76 -7.52 -8.72 -4.69
CA VAL A 76 -6.60 -8.89 -3.55
C VAL A 76 -5.37 -9.71 -3.94
N LEU A 77 -5.58 -10.75 -4.77
CA LEU A 77 -4.51 -11.63 -5.23
C LEU A 77 -3.50 -10.89 -6.12
N TRP A 78 -3.96 -9.97 -6.98
CA TRP A 78 -3.07 -9.16 -7.80
C TRP A 78 -2.16 -8.29 -6.93
N CYS A 79 -2.69 -7.64 -5.90
CA CYS A 79 -1.87 -6.83 -5.02
C CYS A 79 -0.88 -7.65 -4.17
N ALA A 80 -1.30 -8.81 -3.67
CA ALA A 80 -0.39 -9.74 -2.99
C ALA A 80 0.76 -10.18 -3.91
N ALA A 81 0.46 -10.42 -5.19
CA ALA A 81 1.49 -10.73 -6.19
C ALA A 81 2.44 -9.54 -6.41
N VAL A 82 1.93 -8.31 -6.48
CA VAL A 82 2.76 -7.09 -6.61
C VAL A 82 3.72 -6.96 -5.43
N GLU A 83 3.24 -7.11 -4.20
CA GLU A 83 4.07 -7.08 -3.00
C GLU A 83 5.14 -8.16 -3.00
N GLN A 84 4.77 -9.39 -3.37
CA GLN A 84 5.71 -10.51 -3.47
C GLN A 84 6.82 -10.22 -4.48
N LYS A 85 6.48 -9.65 -5.65
CA LYS A 85 7.47 -9.29 -6.66
C LYS A 85 8.38 -8.17 -6.20
N LEU A 86 7.83 -7.12 -5.62
CA LEU A 86 8.62 -6.03 -5.03
C LEU A 86 9.56 -6.52 -3.94
N ALA A 87 9.12 -7.44 -3.09
CA ALA A 87 9.97 -8.06 -2.06
C ALA A 87 11.09 -8.91 -2.66
N SER A 88 10.84 -9.58 -3.80
CA SER A 88 11.86 -10.40 -4.48
C SER A 88 12.97 -9.59 -5.15
N LEU A 89 12.69 -8.33 -5.53
CA LEU A 89 13.67 -7.43 -6.17
C LEU A 89 14.64 -6.79 -5.18
N LYS A 90 14.35 -6.84 -3.88
CA LYS A 90 15.17 -6.26 -2.81
C LYS A 90 16.17 -7.25 -2.19
N LYS A 91 16.26 -8.46 -2.74
CA LYS A 91 17.23 -9.50 -2.33
C LYS A 91 18.40 -9.50 -3.30
#